data_AF-C5L2Y7-F1
#
_entry.id   AF-C5L2Y7-F1
#
_cell.length_a   1.000
_cell.length_b   1.000
_cell.length_c   1.000
_cell.angle_alpha   90.00
_cell.angle_beta   90.00
_cell.angle_gamma   90.00
#
_symmetry.space_group_name_H-M   'P 1'
#
loop_
_entity.id
_entity.type
_entity.pdbx_description
1 polymer ?
#
loop_
_entity_poly.entity_id
_entity_poly.type
_entity_poly.pdbx_seq_one_letter_code
_entity_poly.pdbx_strand_id
1 'polypeptide(L)'
;MPSSSVPIVSNLIAAIRLLINDRLRGKDRFDTVVLSTFTWFVLLFAYRFWKYSQRYGLHQGFEVPLKRYALNQARHIPQIRAKIDAELDKATEGLDEMVLKDVEPRNNVLPKQGKSSSELIPHMEKCAEKEHMNWKNGGQSGCVYHGGEELYEMQGKVLGMFGLSNLLHADVFTKTRQMEAEVIAMTLNLFNGKPDEGACGSVTSGGTESILLAMKAYRDWGRVHHQTSSCRRSDLGDLMHIGRDGYKESCKTIGERADLSAAKHLEKGINDIEGVRVLGRPSVSVVAITCTNGVNDYDFAEWLKNNTKTHWNLNMLQMPSGVHICVTRLNAKKMDELLTDIEAGLKAEKAKLDAGVKSGHSGNAAVYGSAASVPKELADIVVAKYLDTCYKA
;
A
#
# COMPACT_ATOMS: atom_id res chain seq x y z
N MET A 1 -43.07 19.85 23.83
CA MET A 1 -42.32 20.84 24.62
C MET A 1 -41.21 21.41 23.73
N PRO A 2 -41.22 22.71 23.40
CA PRO A 2 -40.12 23.34 22.66
C PRO A 2 -38.95 23.64 23.59
N SER A 3 -37.74 23.47 23.08
CA SER A 3 -36.46 23.46 23.80
C SER A 3 -36.03 24.83 24.34
N SER A 4 -35.53 24.85 25.58
CA SER A 4 -35.09 26.01 26.36
C SER A 4 -33.63 26.43 26.12
N SER A 5 -33.11 26.30 24.90
CA SER A 5 -31.68 26.54 24.59
C SER A 5 -31.35 27.95 24.03
N VAL A 6 -32.31 28.88 24.01
CA VAL A 6 -32.21 30.19 23.34
C VAL A 6 -31.52 31.34 24.13
N PRO A 7 -31.54 31.42 25.49
CA PRO A 7 -31.05 32.63 26.20
C PRO A 7 -29.54 32.85 26.15
N ILE A 8 -28.75 31.77 26.18
CA ILE A 8 -27.29 31.82 26.33
C ILE A 8 -26.62 32.36 25.06
N VAL A 9 -27.12 31.96 23.89
CA VAL A 9 -26.59 32.38 22.58
C VAL A 9 -26.86 33.87 22.34
N SER A 10 -28.04 34.34 22.73
CA SER A 10 -28.45 35.75 22.66
C SER A 10 -27.53 36.66 23.49
N ASN A 11 -27.25 36.28 24.74
CA ASN A 11 -26.39 37.06 25.64
C ASN A 11 -24.92 37.11 25.17
N LEU A 12 -24.42 36.02 24.59
CA LEU A 12 -23.07 35.97 24.03
C LEU A 12 -22.93 36.90 22.82
N ILE A 13 -23.92 36.92 21.93
CA ILE A 13 -23.92 37.82 20.76
C ILE A 13 -23.93 39.29 21.20
N ALA A 14 -24.71 39.64 22.22
CA ALA A 14 -24.75 40.99 22.77
C ALA A 14 -23.41 41.43 23.36
N ALA A 15 -22.75 40.56 24.13
CA ALA A 15 -21.43 40.83 24.71
C ALA A 15 -20.35 41.02 23.63
N ILE A 16 -20.36 40.18 22.58
CA ILE A 16 -19.44 40.29 21.44
C ILE A 16 -19.65 41.61 20.68
N ARG A 17 -20.91 42.00 20.45
CA ARG A 17 -21.23 43.28 19.79
C ARG A 17 -20.68 44.48 20.58
N LEU A 18 -20.84 44.49 21.89
CA LEU A 18 -20.32 45.57 22.74
C LEU A 18 -18.79 45.66 22.68
N LEU A 19 -18.09 44.52 22.76
CA LEU A 19 -16.63 44.45 22.64
C LEU A 19 -16.13 44.94 21.28
N ILE A 20 -16.78 44.55 20.19
CA ILE A 20 -16.41 44.99 18.83
C ILE A 20 -16.62 46.50 18.70
N ASN A 21 -17.76 47.02 19.15
CA ASN A 21 -18.09 48.44 19.06
C ASN A 21 -17.15 49.31 19.91
N ASP A 22 -16.74 48.83 21.08
CA ASP A 22 -15.78 49.52 21.94
C ASP A 22 -14.39 49.56 21.30
N ARG A 23 -13.94 48.45 20.70
CA ARG A 23 -12.62 48.33 20.06
C ARG A 23 -12.51 49.08 18.72
N LEU A 24 -13.64 49.36 18.08
CA LEU A 24 -13.73 50.18 16.87
C LEU A 24 -14.05 51.66 17.16
N ARG A 25 -14.28 52.02 18.43
CA ARG A 25 -14.63 53.39 18.83
C ARG A 25 -13.47 54.33 18.50
N GLY A 26 -13.76 55.40 17.76
CA GLY A 26 -12.77 56.43 17.38
C GLY A 26 -11.88 56.09 16.20
N LYS A 27 -12.10 54.95 15.52
CA LYS A 27 -11.44 54.65 14.24
C LYS A 27 -12.18 55.30 13.08
N ASP A 28 -11.44 55.71 12.04
CA ASP A 28 -12.05 56.20 10.81
C ASP A 28 -12.84 55.09 10.10
N ARG A 29 -13.78 55.48 9.24
CA ARG A 29 -14.60 54.56 8.45
C ARG A 29 -13.73 53.67 7.57
N PHE A 30 -12.64 54.20 7.01
CA PHE A 30 -11.70 53.42 6.22
C PHE A 30 -11.00 52.34 7.05
N ASP A 31 -10.48 52.70 8.22
CA ASP A 31 -9.84 51.74 9.14
C ASP A 31 -10.80 50.63 9.57
N THR A 32 -12.07 50.98 9.80
CA THR A 32 -13.10 49.99 10.16
C THR A 32 -13.32 48.97 9.05
N VAL A 33 -13.36 49.41 7.79
CA VAL A 33 -13.47 48.51 6.63
C VAL A 33 -12.22 47.64 6.50
N VAL A 34 -11.02 48.22 6.66
CA VAL A 34 -9.76 47.47 6.59
C VAL A 34 -9.67 46.40 7.67
N LEU A 35 -9.96 46.75 8.93
CA LEU A 35 -9.91 45.80 10.04
C LEU A 35 -10.97 44.70 9.95
N SER A 36 -12.21 45.04 9.55
CA SER A 36 -13.27 44.04 9.40
C SER A 36 -12.97 43.07 8.25
N THR A 37 -12.47 43.58 7.12
CA THR A 37 -12.05 42.76 5.97
C THR A 37 -10.87 41.86 6.35
N PHE A 38 -9.83 42.40 6.98
CA PHE A 38 -8.70 41.62 7.46
C PHE A 38 -9.11 40.53 8.46
N THR A 39 -9.96 40.86 9.42
CA THR A 39 -10.49 39.91 10.41
C THR A 39 -11.29 38.80 9.72
N TRP A 40 -12.10 39.12 8.72
CA TRP A 40 -12.83 38.14 7.93
C TRP A 40 -11.89 37.19 7.18
N PHE A 41 -10.83 37.70 6.55
CA PHE A 41 -9.82 36.86 5.90
C PHE A 41 -9.08 35.97 6.90
N VAL A 42 -8.72 36.48 8.09
CA VAL A 42 -8.09 35.69 9.16
C VAL A 42 -9.01 34.58 9.66
N LEU A 43 -10.29 34.88 9.90
CA LEU A 43 -11.27 33.89 10.34
C LEU A 43 -11.55 32.86 9.25
N LEU A 44 -11.67 33.28 7.99
CA LEU A 44 -11.84 32.39 6.86
C LEU A 44 -10.62 31.47 6.70
N PHE A 45 -9.42 32.01 6.82
CA PHE A 45 -8.17 31.24 6.82
C PHE A 45 -8.14 30.25 7.97
N ALA A 46 -8.41 30.69 9.19
CA ALA A 46 -8.43 29.83 10.38
C ALA A 46 -9.47 28.72 10.26
N TYR A 47 -10.66 29.02 9.73
CA TYR A 47 -11.70 28.04 9.47
C TYR A 47 -11.32 27.03 8.38
N ARG A 48 -10.78 27.51 7.25
CA ARG A 48 -10.30 26.65 6.16
C ARG A 48 -9.17 25.75 6.64
N PHE A 49 -8.21 26.32 7.37
CA PHE A 49 -7.11 25.58 7.97
C PHE A 49 -7.60 24.58 9.03
N TRP A 50 -8.56 24.96 9.87
CA TRP A 50 -9.16 24.05 10.85
C TRP A 50 -9.85 22.87 10.17
N LYS A 51 -10.71 23.12 9.18
CA LYS A 51 -11.32 22.05 8.36
C LYS A 51 -10.27 21.19 7.66
N TYR A 52 -9.22 21.81 7.14
CA TYR A 52 -8.10 21.11 6.51
C TYR A 52 -7.37 20.22 7.51
N SER A 53 -7.09 20.71 8.72
CA SER A 53 -6.44 19.97 9.80
C SER A 53 -7.28 18.80 10.32
N GLN A 54 -8.60 18.93 10.33
CA GLN A 54 -9.48 17.81 10.67
C GLN A 54 -9.46 16.71 9.62
N ARG A 55 -9.35 17.08 8.33
CA ARG A 55 -9.31 16.12 7.22
C ARG A 55 -7.96 15.39 7.09
N TYR A 56 -6.86 16.10 7.33
CA TYR A 56 -5.50 15.57 7.15
C TYR A 56 -4.78 15.25 8.46
N GLY A 57 -5.49 15.28 9.59
CA GLY A 57 -5.12 14.58 10.81
C GLY A 57 -4.42 15.41 11.87
N LEU A 58 -5.19 15.92 12.83
CA LEU A 58 -4.68 16.33 14.16
C LEU A 58 -3.99 15.17 14.91
N HIS A 59 -4.27 13.92 14.56
CA HIS A 59 -3.67 12.71 15.17
C HIS A 59 -2.17 12.54 14.85
N GLN A 60 -1.64 13.23 13.83
CA GLN A 60 -0.21 13.23 13.48
C GLN A 60 0.53 14.50 13.96
N GLY A 61 -0.12 15.34 14.76
CA GLY A 61 0.40 16.64 15.19
C GLY A 61 0.12 17.79 14.21
N PHE A 62 0.23 19.03 14.68
CA PHE A 62 -0.13 20.23 13.92
C PHE A 62 0.84 20.54 12.76
N GLU A 63 2.04 19.96 12.79
CA GLU A 63 3.07 20.21 11.77
C GLU A 63 2.69 19.71 10.38
N VAL A 64 2.11 18.51 10.27
CA VAL A 64 1.81 17.87 8.98
C VAL A 64 0.74 18.66 8.21
N PRO A 65 -0.42 19.02 8.81
CA PRO A 65 -1.39 19.88 8.14
C PRO A 65 -0.83 21.25 7.77
N LEU A 66 0.03 21.84 8.62
CA LEU A 66 0.64 23.14 8.36
C LEU A 66 1.59 23.10 7.15
N LYS A 67 2.52 22.14 7.12
CA LYS A 67 3.45 21.93 5.99
C LYS A 67 2.69 21.69 4.69
N ARG A 68 1.67 20.83 4.73
CA ARG A 68 0.85 20.52 3.55
C ARG A 68 0.03 21.71 3.06
N TYR A 69 -0.52 22.49 3.99
CA TYR A 69 -1.25 23.72 3.64
C TYR A 69 -0.31 24.77 3.03
N ALA A 70 0.85 25.01 3.66
CA ALA A 70 1.85 25.95 3.16
C ALA A 70 2.37 25.55 1.78
N LEU A 71 2.65 24.26 1.55
CA LEU A 71 3.05 23.74 0.24
C LEU A 71 1.97 23.97 -0.82
N ASN A 72 0.70 23.72 -0.49
CA ASN A 72 -0.41 23.99 -1.40
C ASN A 72 -0.57 25.48 -1.72
N GLN A 73 -0.33 26.38 -0.76
CA GLN A 73 -0.32 27.82 -1.04
C GLN A 73 0.88 28.21 -1.92
N ALA A 74 2.06 27.64 -1.65
CA ALA A 74 3.28 27.90 -2.42
C ALA A 74 3.15 27.49 -3.90
N ARG A 75 2.31 26.49 -4.22
CA ARG A 75 1.98 26.10 -5.61
C ARG A 75 1.25 27.17 -6.41
N HIS A 76 0.71 28.22 -5.78
CA HIS A 76 0.19 29.37 -6.53
C HIS A 76 1.31 30.27 -7.08
N ILE A 77 2.55 30.11 -6.62
CA ILE A 77 3.71 30.82 -7.17
C ILE A 77 4.17 30.10 -8.44
N PRO A 78 4.16 30.75 -9.62
CA PRO A 78 4.44 30.09 -10.90
C PRO A 78 5.76 29.34 -10.95
N GLN A 79 6.83 29.88 -10.36
CA GLN A 79 8.16 29.26 -10.35
C GLN A 79 8.20 27.98 -9.51
N ILE A 80 7.53 27.97 -8.35
CA ILE A 80 7.44 26.79 -7.49
C ILE A 80 6.60 25.72 -8.17
N ARG A 81 5.48 26.13 -8.77
CA ARG A 81 4.63 25.25 -9.56
C ARG A 81 5.40 24.61 -10.72
N ALA A 82 6.11 25.40 -11.53
CA ALA A 82 6.87 24.87 -12.67
C ALA A 82 7.91 23.83 -12.22
N LYS A 83 8.59 24.07 -11.09
CA LYS A 83 9.56 23.11 -10.55
C LYS A 83 8.91 21.82 -10.06
N ILE A 84 7.77 21.92 -9.38
CA ILE A 84 7.01 20.73 -8.91
C ILE A 84 6.45 19.96 -10.11
N ASP A 85 5.84 20.66 -11.07
CA ASP A 85 5.26 20.05 -12.26
C ASP A 85 6.36 19.35 -13.08
N ALA A 86 7.55 19.95 -13.22
CA ALA A 86 8.69 19.30 -13.88
C ALA A 86 9.17 18.01 -13.19
N GLU A 87 9.23 17.97 -11.85
CA GLU A 87 9.59 16.74 -11.11
C GLU A 87 8.48 15.69 -11.20
N LEU A 88 7.21 16.10 -11.18
CA LEU A 88 6.07 15.20 -11.40
C LEU A 88 6.07 14.63 -12.81
N ASP A 89 6.41 15.42 -13.82
CA ASP A 89 6.43 14.98 -15.22
C ASP A 89 7.55 13.96 -15.46
N LYS A 90 8.77 14.20 -14.91
CA LYS A 90 9.84 13.19 -14.91
C LYS A 90 9.42 11.88 -14.25
N ALA A 91 8.75 11.95 -13.09
CA ALA A 91 8.23 10.76 -12.43
C ALA A 91 7.19 10.05 -13.32
N THR A 92 6.36 10.80 -14.05
CA THR A 92 5.31 10.26 -14.93
C THR A 92 5.88 9.61 -16.19
N GLU A 93 6.92 10.18 -16.79
CA GLU A 93 7.60 9.58 -17.95
C GLU A 93 8.16 8.18 -17.62
N GLY A 94 8.79 8.04 -16.44
CA GLY A 94 9.23 6.74 -15.95
C GLY A 94 8.08 5.75 -15.67
N LEU A 95 6.90 6.25 -15.28
CA LEU A 95 5.71 5.42 -15.11
C LEU A 95 5.17 4.94 -16.46
N ASP A 96 5.13 5.79 -17.47
CA ASP A 96 4.64 5.41 -18.81
C ASP A 96 5.55 4.34 -19.43
N GLU A 97 6.88 4.48 -19.31
CA GLU A 97 7.83 3.45 -19.75
C GLU A 97 7.64 2.12 -18.99
N MET A 98 7.36 2.19 -17.69
CA MET A 98 7.17 1.01 -16.84
C MET A 98 5.85 0.28 -17.11
N VAL A 99 4.75 1.02 -17.28
CA VAL A 99 3.38 0.47 -17.28
C VAL A 99 2.86 0.18 -18.69
N LEU A 100 3.22 1.00 -19.67
CA LEU A 100 2.70 0.87 -21.04
C LEU A 100 3.56 -0.02 -21.94
N LYS A 101 4.66 -0.56 -21.40
CA LYS A 101 5.51 -1.51 -22.12
C LYS A 101 4.72 -2.78 -22.44
N ASP A 102 4.77 -3.19 -23.70
CA ASP A 102 4.10 -4.39 -24.23
C ASP A 102 2.55 -4.37 -24.11
N VAL A 103 1.93 -3.20 -23.96
CA VAL A 103 0.46 -3.06 -23.93
C VAL A 103 -0.10 -2.74 -25.32
N GLU A 104 -1.08 -3.52 -25.77
CA GLU A 104 -1.78 -3.29 -27.04
C GLU A 104 -2.77 -2.10 -26.94
N PRO A 105 -3.11 -1.43 -28.05
CA PRO A 105 -4.05 -0.30 -28.01
C PRO A 105 -5.46 -0.65 -27.53
N ARG A 106 -6.03 0.23 -26.72
CA ARG A 106 -7.36 0.09 -26.14
C ARG A 106 -8.47 -0.09 -27.16
N ASN A 107 -9.31 -1.10 -26.91
CA ASN A 107 -10.65 -1.16 -27.50
C ASN A 107 -11.58 -0.18 -26.80
N ASN A 108 -11.87 0.96 -27.45
CA ASN A 108 -12.70 2.02 -26.87
C ASN A 108 -14.20 1.88 -27.16
N VAL A 109 -14.58 0.95 -28.04
CA VAL A 109 -15.98 0.72 -28.44
C VAL A 109 -16.21 -0.78 -28.55
N LEU A 110 -17.38 -1.25 -28.11
CA LEU A 110 -17.80 -2.63 -28.31
C LEU A 110 -17.89 -2.96 -29.81
N PRO A 111 -17.44 -4.14 -30.25
CA PRO A 111 -17.56 -4.52 -31.65
C PRO A 111 -19.04 -4.65 -32.03
N LYS A 112 -19.39 -4.25 -33.26
CA LYS A 112 -20.78 -4.31 -33.75
C LYS A 112 -21.34 -5.74 -33.77
N GLN A 113 -20.48 -6.73 -33.93
CA GLN A 113 -20.80 -8.14 -33.89
C GLN A 113 -19.86 -8.82 -32.90
N GLY A 114 -20.39 -9.77 -32.11
CA GLY A 114 -19.60 -10.54 -31.17
C GLY A 114 -18.56 -11.39 -31.89
N LYS A 115 -17.34 -11.40 -31.37
CA LYS A 115 -16.27 -12.27 -31.87
C LYS A 115 -16.57 -13.73 -31.49
N SER A 116 -16.23 -14.66 -32.39
CA SER A 116 -16.40 -16.09 -32.14
C SER A 116 -15.37 -16.61 -31.13
N SER A 117 -15.67 -17.71 -30.45
CA SER A 117 -14.71 -18.37 -29.54
C SER A 117 -13.40 -18.76 -30.25
N SER A 118 -13.49 -19.20 -31.52
CA SER A 118 -12.33 -19.52 -32.36
C SER A 118 -11.45 -18.32 -32.70
N GLU A 119 -11.97 -17.09 -32.60
CA GLU A 119 -11.19 -15.87 -32.75
C GLU A 119 -10.64 -15.38 -31.40
N LEU A 120 -11.45 -15.45 -30.34
CA LEU A 120 -11.10 -14.91 -29.02
C LEU A 120 -10.09 -15.76 -28.26
N ILE A 121 -10.27 -17.09 -28.24
CA ILE A 121 -9.43 -17.97 -27.41
C ILE A 121 -7.95 -17.88 -27.82
N PRO A 122 -7.56 -17.99 -29.11
CA PRO A 122 -6.15 -17.88 -29.50
C PRO A 122 -5.51 -16.54 -29.13
N HIS A 123 -6.29 -15.45 -29.19
CA HIS A 123 -5.81 -14.14 -28.77
C HIS A 123 -5.58 -14.08 -27.25
N MET A 124 -6.53 -14.60 -26.45
CA MET A 124 -6.37 -14.67 -24.98
C MET A 124 -5.22 -15.59 -24.57
N GLU A 125 -5.02 -16.72 -25.27
CA GLU A 125 -3.89 -17.63 -25.04
C GLU A 125 -2.55 -16.93 -25.26
N LYS A 126 -2.42 -16.15 -26.34
CA LYS A 126 -1.22 -15.35 -26.61
C LYS A 126 -0.96 -14.31 -25.52
N CYS A 127 -2.00 -13.63 -25.04
CA CYS A 127 -1.89 -12.69 -23.91
C CYS A 127 -1.40 -13.40 -22.65
N ALA A 128 -2.04 -14.53 -22.28
CA ALA A 128 -1.67 -15.31 -21.11
C ALA A 128 -0.25 -15.88 -21.22
N GLU A 129 0.18 -16.35 -22.39
CA GLU A 129 1.54 -16.84 -22.63
C GLU A 129 2.58 -15.74 -22.34
N LYS A 130 2.35 -14.53 -22.85
CA LYS A 130 3.22 -13.38 -22.61
C LYS A 130 3.33 -13.05 -21.12
N GLU A 131 2.22 -13.05 -20.37
CA GLU A 131 2.24 -12.83 -18.92
C GLU A 131 2.95 -13.96 -18.16
N HIS A 132 2.70 -15.21 -18.56
CA HIS A 132 3.34 -16.38 -17.97
C HIS A 132 4.87 -16.35 -18.10
N MET A 133 5.39 -15.87 -19.23
CA MET A 133 6.83 -15.70 -19.43
C MET A 133 7.47 -14.73 -18.43
N ASN A 134 6.71 -13.77 -17.91
CA ASN A 134 7.23 -12.77 -16.97
C ASN A 134 7.47 -13.32 -15.56
N TRP A 135 6.81 -14.41 -15.16
CA TRP A 135 6.90 -14.95 -13.80
C TRP A 135 7.35 -16.41 -13.69
N LYS A 136 7.22 -17.21 -14.76
CA LYS A 136 7.59 -18.64 -14.74
C LYS A 136 9.06 -18.90 -14.41
N ASN A 137 9.94 -17.94 -14.71
CA ASN A 137 11.36 -18.05 -14.38
C ASN A 137 11.67 -17.85 -12.88
N GLY A 138 10.69 -17.48 -12.04
CA GLY A 138 10.86 -17.29 -10.60
C GLY A 138 11.55 -15.99 -10.18
N GLY A 139 11.74 -15.03 -11.10
CA GLY A 139 12.36 -13.74 -10.77
C GLY A 139 11.46 -12.77 -9.98
N GLN A 140 10.17 -13.04 -9.91
CA GLN A 140 9.22 -12.15 -9.24
C GLN A 140 9.24 -12.38 -7.72
N SER A 141 9.45 -11.32 -6.95
CA SER A 141 9.24 -11.35 -5.49
C SER A 141 7.75 -11.49 -5.18
N GLY A 142 7.37 -12.55 -4.46
CA GLY A 142 5.97 -12.85 -4.22
C GLY A 142 5.24 -13.11 -5.53
N CYS A 143 4.26 -12.27 -5.85
CA CYS A 143 3.42 -12.27 -7.06
C CYS A 143 2.64 -13.58 -7.29
N VAL A 144 3.34 -14.68 -7.58
CA VAL A 144 2.79 -16.02 -7.76
C VAL A 144 3.35 -16.96 -6.68
N TYR A 145 2.47 -17.47 -5.81
CA TYR A 145 2.88 -18.24 -4.64
C TYR A 145 3.17 -19.72 -4.93
N HIS A 146 2.40 -20.34 -5.83
CA HIS A 146 2.53 -21.77 -6.16
C HIS A 146 3.07 -22.01 -7.57
N GLY A 147 2.38 -21.50 -8.60
CA GLY A 147 2.79 -21.56 -10.01
C GLY A 147 2.98 -22.97 -10.59
N GLY A 148 2.33 -23.98 -10.01
CA GLY A 148 2.45 -25.37 -10.46
C GLY A 148 1.28 -25.75 -11.36
N GLU A 149 1.57 -26.44 -12.47
CA GLU A 149 0.61 -26.75 -13.53
C GLU A 149 -0.56 -27.62 -13.05
N GLU A 150 -0.27 -28.69 -12.29
CA GLU A 150 -1.31 -29.59 -11.75
C GLU A 150 -2.36 -28.84 -10.91
N LEU A 151 -1.91 -27.98 -9.99
CA LEU A 151 -2.82 -27.19 -9.15
C LEU A 151 -3.59 -26.17 -9.98
N TYR A 152 -2.91 -25.51 -10.93
CA TYR A 152 -3.51 -24.52 -11.82
C TYR A 152 -4.63 -25.14 -12.68
N GLU A 153 -4.39 -26.30 -13.28
CA GLU A 153 -5.40 -27.02 -14.06
C GLU A 153 -6.61 -27.44 -13.23
N MET A 154 -6.38 -27.94 -12.02
CA MET A 154 -7.45 -28.31 -11.09
C MET A 154 -8.30 -27.09 -10.72
N GLN A 155 -7.66 -25.97 -10.37
CA GLN A 155 -8.34 -24.71 -10.04
C GLN A 155 -9.17 -24.19 -11.21
N GLY A 156 -8.64 -24.23 -12.44
CA GLY A 156 -9.36 -23.84 -13.65
C GLY A 156 -10.62 -24.66 -13.88
N LYS A 157 -10.55 -25.99 -13.69
CA LYS A 157 -11.72 -26.88 -13.78
C LYS A 157 -12.77 -26.55 -12.74
N VAL A 158 -12.37 -26.34 -11.48
CA VAL A 158 -13.30 -25.97 -10.39
C VAL A 158 -13.96 -24.62 -10.65
N LEU A 159 -13.20 -23.61 -11.08
CA LEU A 159 -13.74 -22.30 -11.44
C LEU A 159 -14.77 -22.41 -12.58
N GLY A 160 -14.50 -23.25 -13.58
CA GLY A 160 -15.43 -23.54 -14.66
C GLY A 160 -16.74 -24.19 -14.18
N MET A 161 -16.69 -25.07 -13.18
CA MET A 161 -17.88 -25.73 -12.62
C MET A 161 -18.77 -24.77 -11.82
N PHE A 162 -18.17 -23.83 -11.08
CA PHE A 162 -18.90 -22.95 -10.16
C PHE A 162 -19.00 -21.49 -10.61
N GLY A 163 -18.55 -21.16 -11.83
CA GLY A 163 -18.44 -19.77 -12.32
C GLY A 163 -19.73 -18.96 -12.37
N LEU A 164 -20.90 -19.61 -12.29
CA LEU A 164 -22.22 -18.95 -12.21
C LEU A 164 -22.77 -18.83 -10.77
N SER A 165 -22.01 -19.29 -9.77
CA SER A 165 -22.45 -19.25 -8.37
C SER A 165 -22.49 -17.82 -7.84
N ASN A 166 -23.60 -17.44 -7.20
CA ASN A 166 -23.75 -16.15 -6.52
C ASN A 166 -24.25 -16.34 -5.08
N LEU A 167 -23.38 -16.16 -4.10
CA LEU A 167 -23.65 -16.43 -2.68
C LEU A 167 -24.69 -15.49 -2.04
N LEU A 168 -25.15 -14.45 -2.75
CA LEU A 168 -26.34 -13.70 -2.34
C LEU A 168 -27.60 -14.59 -2.30
N HIS A 169 -27.64 -15.65 -3.12
CA HIS A 169 -28.75 -16.61 -3.21
C HIS A 169 -28.36 -17.95 -2.59
N ALA A 170 -28.17 -17.97 -1.27
CA ALA A 170 -27.67 -19.14 -0.52
C ALA A 170 -28.60 -20.37 -0.56
N ASP A 171 -29.89 -20.15 -0.85
CA ASP A 171 -30.91 -21.18 -1.06
C ASP A 171 -30.77 -21.88 -2.42
N VAL A 172 -30.27 -21.16 -3.43
CA VAL A 172 -29.99 -21.70 -4.77
C VAL A 172 -28.62 -22.37 -4.81
N PHE A 173 -27.57 -21.67 -4.34
CA PHE A 173 -26.17 -22.14 -4.41
C PHE A 173 -25.73 -22.82 -3.11
N THR A 174 -26.50 -23.81 -2.68
CA THR A 174 -26.33 -24.49 -1.39
C THR A 174 -24.95 -25.11 -1.19
N LYS A 175 -24.34 -25.65 -2.26
CA LYS A 175 -23.01 -26.26 -2.25
C LYS A 175 -21.88 -25.25 -2.17
N THR A 176 -22.00 -24.13 -2.87
CA THR A 176 -21.03 -23.03 -2.76
C THR A 176 -21.04 -22.44 -1.35
N ARG A 177 -22.22 -22.24 -0.78
CA ARG A 177 -22.38 -21.80 0.62
C ARG A 177 -21.82 -22.83 1.62
N GLN A 178 -21.96 -24.13 1.33
CA GLN A 178 -21.34 -25.19 2.14
C GLN A 178 -19.81 -25.11 2.09
N MET A 179 -19.22 -24.98 0.90
CA MET A 179 -17.77 -24.85 0.74
C MET A 179 -17.22 -23.62 1.49
N GLU A 180 -17.93 -22.49 1.46
CA GLU A 180 -17.54 -21.29 2.22
C GLU A 180 -17.50 -21.54 3.74
N ALA A 181 -18.53 -22.21 4.28
CA ALA A 181 -18.57 -22.56 5.70
C ALA A 181 -17.46 -23.53 6.09
N GLU A 182 -17.13 -24.50 5.23
CA GLU A 182 -16.03 -25.45 5.44
C GLU A 182 -14.67 -24.75 5.43
N VAL A 183 -14.44 -23.79 4.53
CA VAL A 183 -13.22 -22.96 4.51
C VAL A 183 -13.06 -22.19 5.82
N ILE A 184 -14.13 -21.58 6.33
CA ILE A 184 -14.11 -20.87 7.61
C ILE A 184 -13.78 -21.84 8.74
N ALA A 185 -14.45 -23.01 8.80
CA ALA A 185 -14.24 -23.99 9.85
C ALA A 185 -12.80 -24.55 9.86
N MET A 186 -12.26 -24.92 8.69
CA MET A 186 -10.88 -25.38 8.55
C MET A 186 -9.88 -24.29 8.96
N THR A 187 -10.16 -23.03 8.62
CA THR A 187 -9.30 -21.89 9.00
C THR A 187 -9.36 -21.63 10.50
N LEU A 188 -10.54 -21.63 11.12
CA LEU A 188 -10.67 -21.52 12.57
C LEU A 188 -9.88 -22.62 13.26
N ASN A 189 -10.04 -23.88 12.83
CA ASN A 189 -9.29 -25.00 13.40
C ASN A 189 -7.76 -24.81 13.25
N LEU A 190 -7.29 -24.34 12.08
CA LEU A 190 -5.87 -24.03 11.86
C LEU A 190 -5.33 -22.97 12.84
N PHE A 191 -6.15 -22.00 13.21
CA PHE A 191 -5.81 -20.93 14.16
C PHE A 191 -6.28 -21.22 15.59
N ASN A 192 -6.64 -22.47 15.92
CA ASN A 192 -7.15 -22.89 17.23
C ASN A 192 -8.40 -22.13 17.71
N GLY A 193 -9.20 -21.62 16.78
CA GLY A 193 -10.48 -20.98 17.04
C GLY A 193 -11.53 -21.99 17.46
N LYS A 194 -12.29 -21.66 18.50
CA LYS A 194 -13.31 -22.52 19.12
C LYS A 194 -14.71 -21.94 18.91
N PRO A 195 -15.53 -22.52 18.02
CA PRO A 195 -16.87 -22.00 17.73
C PRO A 195 -17.81 -21.94 18.94
N ASP A 196 -17.66 -22.86 19.88
CA ASP A 196 -18.38 -22.91 21.15
C ASP A 196 -18.02 -21.75 22.10
N GLU A 197 -16.81 -21.20 21.98
CA GLU A 197 -16.37 -19.98 22.66
C GLU A 197 -16.67 -18.71 21.85
N GLY A 198 -17.42 -18.83 20.75
CA GLY A 198 -17.86 -17.70 19.91
C GLY A 198 -16.94 -17.37 18.74
N ALA A 199 -15.92 -18.19 18.45
CA ALA A 199 -15.07 -17.97 17.28
C ALA A 199 -15.86 -18.19 15.97
N CYS A 200 -15.84 -17.20 15.08
CA CYS A 200 -16.55 -17.23 13.81
C CYS A 200 -15.78 -16.44 12.75
N GLY A 201 -16.28 -16.43 11.51
CA GLY A 201 -15.65 -15.69 10.42
C GLY A 201 -16.51 -15.61 9.18
N SER A 202 -15.97 -14.98 8.15
CA SER A 202 -16.55 -14.87 6.81
C SER A 202 -15.42 -14.96 5.77
N VAL A 203 -15.70 -15.52 4.60
CA VAL A 203 -14.77 -15.41 3.46
C VAL A 203 -14.86 -14.00 2.89
N THR A 204 -13.73 -13.48 2.40
CA THR A 204 -13.63 -12.14 1.82
C THR A 204 -12.89 -12.22 0.49
N SER A 205 -12.93 -11.14 -0.31
CA SER A 205 -12.22 -11.03 -1.57
C SER A 205 -10.68 -11.05 -1.42
N GLY A 206 -10.16 -10.76 -0.24
CA GLY A 206 -8.72 -10.78 0.05
C GLY A 206 -8.35 -10.12 1.36
N GLY A 207 -7.04 -10.08 1.66
CA GLY A 207 -6.52 -9.55 2.92
C GLY A 207 -6.92 -8.10 3.21
N THR A 208 -6.99 -7.25 2.18
CA THR A 208 -7.42 -5.85 2.32
C THR A 208 -8.85 -5.75 2.85
N GLU A 209 -9.80 -6.50 2.29
CA GLU A 209 -11.18 -6.50 2.77
C GLU A 209 -11.28 -7.08 4.19
N SER A 210 -10.54 -8.16 4.48
CA SER A 210 -10.48 -8.75 5.82
C SER A 210 -10.06 -7.72 6.88
N ILE A 211 -9.01 -6.93 6.61
CA ILE A 211 -8.56 -5.86 7.52
C ILE A 211 -9.62 -4.76 7.65
N LEU A 212 -10.20 -4.31 6.55
CA LEU A 212 -11.23 -3.26 6.56
C LEU A 212 -12.48 -3.69 7.35
N LEU A 213 -12.93 -4.94 7.18
CA LEU A 213 -14.06 -5.49 7.91
C LEU A 213 -13.76 -5.65 9.40
N ALA A 214 -12.56 -6.10 9.77
CA ALA A 214 -12.14 -6.13 11.17
C ALA A 214 -12.13 -4.72 11.78
N MET A 215 -11.52 -3.74 11.11
CA MET A 215 -11.49 -2.35 11.57
C MET A 215 -12.89 -1.74 11.68
N LYS A 216 -13.77 -2.03 10.72
CA LYS A 216 -15.18 -1.62 10.76
C LYS A 216 -15.89 -2.25 11.96
N ALA A 217 -15.72 -3.56 12.19
CA ALA A 217 -16.34 -4.28 13.29
C ALA A 217 -15.92 -3.71 14.64
N TYR A 218 -14.61 -3.53 14.88
CA TYR A 218 -14.09 -2.91 16.11
C TYR A 218 -14.59 -1.48 16.29
N ARG A 219 -14.60 -0.67 15.22
CA ARG A 219 -15.13 0.71 15.27
C ARG A 219 -16.60 0.74 15.65
N ASP A 220 -17.43 -0.08 15.00
CA ASP A 220 -18.88 -0.09 15.22
C ASP A 220 -19.22 -0.64 16.61
N TRP A 221 -18.54 -1.72 17.03
CA TRP A 221 -18.67 -2.28 18.37
C TRP A 221 -18.24 -1.28 19.45
N GLY A 222 -17.09 -0.62 19.27
CA GLY A 222 -16.59 0.41 20.17
C GLY A 222 -17.54 1.60 20.29
N ARG A 223 -18.20 2.03 19.20
CA ARG A 223 -19.22 3.10 19.28
C ARG A 223 -20.43 2.73 20.13
N VAL A 224 -20.84 1.46 20.12
CA VAL A 224 -21.97 0.96 20.91
C VAL A 224 -21.57 0.75 22.37
N HIS A 225 -20.35 0.27 22.64
CA HIS A 225 -19.93 -0.19 23.98
C HIS A 225 -19.01 0.79 24.75
N HIS A 226 -18.34 1.75 24.10
CA HIS A 226 -17.45 2.72 24.75
C HIS A 226 -18.12 3.99 25.29
N GLN A 227 -19.47 4.07 25.32
CA GLN A 227 -20.15 5.04 26.20
C GLN A 227 -20.18 4.59 27.67
N THR A 228 -19.68 3.39 28.00
CA THR A 228 -19.45 2.96 29.38
C THR A 228 -17.97 2.66 29.59
N SER A 229 -17.38 3.28 30.62
CA SER A 229 -15.94 3.40 30.92
C SER A 229 -15.21 2.09 31.31
N SER A 230 -15.78 0.91 31.01
CA SER A 230 -15.30 -0.39 31.51
C SER A 230 -14.47 -1.21 30.50
N CYS A 231 -14.52 -0.89 29.20
CA CYS A 231 -14.05 -1.81 28.16
C CYS A 231 -12.61 -1.55 27.67
N ARG A 232 -11.64 -1.55 28.61
CA ARG A 232 -10.19 -1.56 28.30
C ARG A 232 -9.49 -2.89 28.64
N ARG A 233 -10.25 -3.95 28.98
CA ARG A 233 -9.71 -5.17 29.58
C ARG A 233 -9.69 -6.42 28.68
N SER A 234 -10.49 -6.50 27.62
CA SER A 234 -10.57 -7.73 26.79
C SER A 234 -9.31 -7.96 25.96
N ASP A 235 -8.84 -6.93 25.25
CA ASP A 235 -7.76 -7.10 24.27
C ASP A 235 -6.39 -7.31 24.94
N LEU A 236 -6.23 -6.81 26.17
CA LEU A 236 -5.07 -7.11 27.02
C LEU A 236 -5.15 -8.55 27.57
N GLY A 237 -6.35 -9.08 27.80
CA GLY A 237 -6.57 -10.43 28.29
C GLY A 237 -6.05 -11.49 27.32
N ASP A 238 -6.33 -11.34 26.03
CA ASP A 238 -5.92 -12.31 25.01
C ASP A 238 -4.40 -12.28 24.77
N LEU A 239 -3.80 -11.09 24.73
CA LEU A 239 -2.34 -10.92 24.62
C LEU A 239 -1.59 -11.49 25.83
N MET A 240 -2.17 -11.35 27.03
CA MET A 240 -1.59 -11.87 28.27
C MET A 240 -1.85 -13.37 28.46
N HIS A 241 -2.94 -13.91 27.90
CA HIS A 241 -3.29 -15.34 27.97
C HIS A 241 -2.44 -16.19 27.04
N ILE A 242 -2.23 -15.74 25.79
CA ILE A 242 -1.37 -16.45 24.83
C ILE A 242 0.09 -16.35 25.28
N GLY A 243 0.52 -15.17 25.73
CA GLY A 243 1.87 -14.92 26.21
C GLY A 243 2.94 -15.09 25.11
N ARG A 244 4.14 -14.57 25.37
CA ARG A 244 5.23 -14.61 24.38
C ARG A 244 5.61 -16.03 23.96
N ASP A 245 5.44 -17.01 24.85
CA ASP A 245 5.82 -18.40 24.58
C ASP A 245 4.75 -19.16 23.79
N GLY A 246 3.45 -18.86 23.94
CA GLY A 246 2.39 -19.41 23.09
C GLY A 246 2.50 -18.95 21.63
N TYR A 247 2.93 -17.69 21.42
CA TYR A 247 3.29 -17.20 20.09
C TYR A 247 4.54 -17.89 19.51
N LYS A 248 5.57 -18.15 20.31
CA LYS A 248 6.77 -18.90 19.86
C LYS A 248 6.46 -20.35 19.49
N GLU A 249 5.60 -21.02 20.27
CA GLU A 249 5.19 -22.41 20.03
C GLU A 249 4.44 -22.53 18.70
N SER A 250 3.51 -21.60 18.44
CA SER A 250 2.72 -21.54 17.20
C SER A 250 3.57 -21.23 15.96
N CYS A 251 4.67 -20.50 16.12
CA CYS A 251 5.64 -20.24 15.05
C CYS A 251 6.59 -21.42 14.78
N LYS A 252 6.79 -22.35 15.73
CA LYS A 252 7.73 -23.47 15.58
C LYS A 252 7.23 -24.56 14.62
N THR A 253 5.92 -24.78 14.50
CA THR A 253 5.31 -25.73 13.56
C THR A 253 5.32 -25.26 12.11
N ILE A 254 5.65 -23.99 11.87
CA ILE A 254 5.69 -23.40 10.52
C ILE A 254 7.04 -23.68 9.83
N GLY A 255 8.10 -23.97 10.59
CA GLY A 255 9.51 -23.94 10.17
C GLY A 255 10.03 -25.00 9.19
N GLU A 256 9.19 -25.92 8.68
CA GLU A 256 9.60 -27.04 7.81
C GLU A 256 9.18 -26.86 6.33
N ARG A 257 8.70 -25.67 5.94
CA ARG A 257 8.39 -25.40 4.55
C ARG A 257 9.64 -24.96 3.78
N ALA A 258 9.75 -25.39 2.52
CA ALA A 258 10.91 -25.15 1.66
C ALA A 258 11.22 -23.66 1.45
N ASP A 259 10.20 -22.79 1.46
CA ASP A 259 10.32 -21.34 1.40
C ASP A 259 10.99 -20.74 2.64
N LEU A 260 10.75 -21.30 3.83
CA LEU A 260 11.38 -20.84 5.08
C LEU A 260 12.82 -21.31 5.22
N SER A 261 13.10 -22.54 4.78
CA SER A 261 14.48 -23.02 4.68
C SER A 261 15.25 -22.18 3.67
N ALA A 262 14.64 -21.84 2.54
CA ALA A 262 15.22 -20.96 1.52
C ALA A 262 15.45 -19.54 2.05
N ALA A 263 14.49 -18.95 2.78
CA ALA A 263 14.63 -17.63 3.39
C ALA A 263 15.76 -17.59 4.45
N LYS A 264 15.90 -18.62 5.28
CA LYS A 264 17.03 -18.75 6.24
C LYS A 264 18.36 -18.94 5.54
N HIS A 265 18.39 -19.73 4.46
CA HIS A 265 19.58 -19.93 3.64
C HIS A 265 20.02 -18.61 3.00
N LEU A 266 19.07 -17.84 2.46
CA LEU A 266 19.30 -16.52 1.92
C LEU A 266 19.79 -15.54 3.00
N GLU A 267 19.16 -15.49 4.17
CA GLU A 267 19.60 -14.65 5.30
C GLU A 267 21.06 -14.95 5.66
N LYS A 268 21.42 -16.24 5.77
CA LYS A 268 22.78 -16.66 6.08
C LYS A 268 23.76 -16.24 4.98
N GLY A 269 23.45 -16.54 3.72
CA GLY A 269 24.32 -16.19 2.60
C GLY A 269 24.55 -14.69 2.47
N ILE A 270 23.52 -13.86 2.69
CA ILE A 270 23.64 -12.40 2.62
C ILE A 270 24.56 -11.85 3.73
N ASN A 271 24.56 -12.46 4.91
CA ASN A 271 25.46 -12.03 5.99
C ASN A 271 26.94 -12.30 5.67
N ASP A 272 27.24 -13.19 4.72
CA ASP A 272 28.60 -13.49 4.28
C ASP A 272 29.05 -12.58 3.10
N ILE A 273 28.15 -11.78 2.52
CA ILE A 273 28.42 -10.89 1.39
C ILE A 273 28.74 -9.47 1.88
N GLU A 274 29.94 -8.98 1.57
CA GLU A 274 30.31 -7.58 1.83
C GLU A 274 29.50 -6.63 0.92
N GLY A 275 29.03 -5.51 1.47
CA GLY A 275 28.29 -4.50 0.70
C GLY A 275 26.77 -4.61 0.79
N VAL A 276 26.23 -5.59 1.52
CA VAL A 276 24.78 -5.74 1.78
C VAL A 276 24.54 -6.20 3.21
N ARG A 277 23.36 -5.89 3.74
CA ARG A 277 22.91 -6.43 5.02
C ARG A 277 21.41 -6.70 5.03
N VAL A 278 20.99 -7.66 5.84
CA VAL A 278 19.57 -7.91 6.11
C VAL A 278 19.01 -6.82 7.02
N LEU A 279 17.77 -6.39 6.74
CA LEU A 279 17.00 -5.48 7.59
C LEU A 279 16.22 -6.28 8.64
N GLY A 280 16.67 -6.21 9.89
CA GLY A 280 16.05 -6.91 11.00
C GLY A 280 16.43 -8.40 11.03
N ARG A 281 15.49 -9.26 11.44
CA ARG A 281 15.69 -10.71 11.53
C ARG A 281 14.47 -11.44 10.96
N PRO A 282 14.47 -11.84 9.69
CA PRO A 282 13.33 -12.47 9.07
C PRO A 282 13.04 -13.81 9.74
N SER A 283 11.82 -13.98 10.26
CA SER A 283 11.38 -15.25 10.86
C SER A 283 10.57 -16.11 9.88
N VAL A 284 10.22 -15.54 8.72
CA VAL A 284 9.33 -16.12 7.71
C VAL A 284 9.89 -15.91 6.29
N SER A 285 9.07 -16.06 5.25
CA SER A 285 9.50 -16.08 3.84
C SER A 285 9.92 -14.74 3.23
N VAL A 286 9.77 -13.62 3.95
CA VAL A 286 10.15 -12.29 3.45
C VAL A 286 11.50 -11.89 4.00
N VAL A 287 12.46 -11.63 3.12
CA VAL A 287 13.80 -11.16 3.46
C VAL A 287 14.01 -9.77 2.87
N ALA A 288 14.16 -8.78 3.73
CA ALA A 288 14.45 -7.40 3.35
C ALA A 288 15.96 -7.13 3.50
N ILE A 289 16.54 -6.43 2.53
CA ILE A 289 17.97 -6.18 2.42
C ILE A 289 18.21 -4.71 2.08
N THR A 290 19.36 -4.20 2.48
CA THR A 290 19.83 -2.88 2.08
C THR A 290 21.31 -2.94 1.75
N CYS A 291 21.71 -2.18 0.74
CA CYS A 291 23.09 -2.03 0.33
C CYS A 291 23.85 -1.17 1.36
N THR A 292 25.15 -1.41 1.46
CA THR A 292 26.09 -0.63 2.26
C THR A 292 27.19 -0.07 1.35
N ASN A 293 28.18 0.61 1.92
CA ASN A 293 29.31 1.19 1.15
C ASN A 293 28.90 2.19 0.04
N GLY A 294 27.74 2.84 0.19
CA GLY A 294 27.27 3.92 -0.68
C GLY A 294 26.53 3.46 -1.95
N VAL A 295 26.38 2.15 -2.18
CA VAL A 295 25.58 1.63 -3.31
C VAL A 295 24.09 1.96 -3.10
N ASN A 296 23.42 2.41 -4.15
CA ASN A 296 22.00 2.76 -4.12
C ASN A 296 21.13 1.49 -4.25
N ASP A 297 20.21 1.28 -3.30
CA ASP A 297 19.32 0.10 -3.26
C ASP A 297 18.49 -0.09 -4.54
N TYR A 298 18.04 1.01 -5.15
CA TYR A 298 17.14 0.97 -6.29
C TYR A 298 17.88 0.71 -7.60
N ASP A 299 19.08 1.29 -7.77
CA ASP A 299 19.94 0.99 -8.93
C ASP A 299 20.42 -0.47 -8.89
N PHE A 300 20.75 -0.97 -7.69
CA PHE A 300 21.09 -2.36 -7.46
C PHE A 300 19.95 -3.31 -7.85
N ALA A 301 18.72 -3.03 -7.45
CA ALA A 301 17.58 -3.86 -7.82
C ALA A 301 17.22 -3.76 -9.32
N GLU A 302 17.39 -2.60 -9.96
CA GLU A 302 17.29 -2.49 -11.43
C GLU A 302 18.41 -3.29 -12.12
N TRP A 303 19.61 -3.33 -11.56
CA TRP A 303 20.69 -4.17 -12.09
C TRP A 303 20.30 -5.63 -12.05
N LEU A 304 19.82 -6.12 -10.90
CA LEU A 304 19.36 -7.50 -10.71
C LEU A 304 18.23 -7.87 -11.69
N LYS A 305 17.31 -6.95 -11.96
CA LYS A 305 16.22 -7.15 -12.93
C LYS A 305 16.71 -7.25 -14.37
N ASN A 306 17.65 -6.40 -14.78
CA ASN A 306 17.99 -6.23 -16.19
C ASN A 306 19.24 -7.03 -16.63
N ASN A 307 20.09 -7.47 -15.70
CA ASN A 307 21.40 -8.06 -16.01
C ASN A 307 21.55 -9.53 -15.58
N THR A 308 20.48 -10.14 -15.06
CA THR A 308 20.48 -11.54 -14.62
C THR A 308 19.59 -12.39 -15.52
N LYS A 309 19.85 -13.70 -15.59
CA LYS A 309 19.00 -14.64 -16.35
C LYS A 309 17.60 -14.78 -15.75
N THR A 310 17.51 -14.67 -14.42
CA THR A 310 16.24 -14.80 -13.69
C THR A 310 15.46 -13.49 -13.64
N HIS A 311 16.05 -12.35 -14.02
CA HIS A 311 15.39 -11.05 -14.06
C HIS A 311 14.70 -10.69 -12.74
N TRP A 312 15.46 -10.72 -11.64
CA TRP A 312 14.94 -10.52 -10.29
C TRP A 312 14.22 -9.17 -10.13
N ASN A 313 12.91 -9.22 -10.02
CA ASN A 313 12.04 -8.06 -9.81
C ASN A 313 11.64 -8.02 -8.33
N LEU A 314 12.46 -7.30 -7.56
CA LEU A 314 12.31 -7.17 -6.11
C LEU A 314 11.38 -6.02 -5.74
N ASN A 315 10.75 -6.10 -4.57
CA ASN A 315 9.92 -5.01 -4.06
C ASN A 315 10.79 -3.92 -3.45
N MET A 316 10.61 -2.69 -3.89
CA MET A 316 11.31 -1.52 -3.35
C MET A 316 10.70 -1.08 -2.02
N LEU A 317 11.54 -0.73 -1.05
CA LEU A 317 11.14 -0.27 0.27
C LEU A 317 11.58 1.17 0.54
N GLN A 318 10.91 1.80 1.50
CA GLN A 318 11.20 3.15 1.95
C GLN A 318 11.07 3.22 3.48
N MET A 319 11.86 4.10 4.10
CA MET A 319 11.90 4.35 5.55
C MET A 319 12.23 3.08 6.39
N PRO A 320 13.45 2.52 6.31
CA PRO A 320 14.62 2.96 5.51
C PRO A 320 14.56 2.49 4.05
N SER A 321 15.45 2.99 3.18
CA SER A 321 15.60 2.44 1.84
C SER A 321 16.07 0.98 1.90
N GLY A 322 15.67 0.21 0.90
CA GLY A 322 16.02 -1.19 0.79
C GLY A 322 15.13 -1.87 -0.24
N VAL A 323 15.34 -3.17 -0.40
CA VAL A 323 14.50 -4.02 -1.25
C VAL A 323 14.18 -5.30 -0.50
N HIS A 324 13.08 -5.97 -0.85
CA HIS A 324 12.82 -7.31 -0.32
C HIS A 324 12.50 -8.32 -1.41
N ILE A 325 12.75 -9.57 -1.06
CA ILE A 325 12.19 -10.72 -1.73
C ILE A 325 11.22 -11.44 -0.79
N CYS A 326 10.00 -11.70 -1.29
CA CYS A 326 9.09 -12.68 -0.73
C CYS A 326 9.36 -14.02 -1.42
N VAL A 327 9.94 -14.96 -0.67
CA VAL A 327 10.26 -16.30 -1.15
C VAL A 327 8.97 -17.09 -1.31
N THR A 328 8.76 -17.63 -2.51
CA THR A 328 7.61 -18.47 -2.86
C THR A 328 8.09 -19.84 -3.30
N ARG A 329 7.14 -20.77 -3.55
CA ARG A 329 7.49 -22.10 -4.07
C ARG A 329 8.24 -22.03 -5.40
N LEU A 330 7.97 -21.01 -6.22
CA LEU A 330 8.60 -20.82 -7.53
C LEU A 330 10.08 -20.46 -7.43
N ASN A 331 10.45 -19.60 -6.49
CA ASN A 331 11.80 -19.05 -6.41
C ASN A 331 12.67 -19.72 -5.33
N ALA A 332 12.09 -20.48 -4.38
CA ALA A 332 12.80 -21.10 -3.26
C ALA A 332 14.04 -21.94 -3.66
N LYS A 333 14.04 -22.57 -4.84
CA LYS A 333 15.17 -23.39 -5.33
C LYS A 333 16.31 -22.59 -5.97
N LYS A 334 16.14 -21.27 -6.13
CA LYS A 334 17.06 -20.37 -6.83
C LYS A 334 17.80 -19.42 -5.90
N MET A 335 17.80 -19.68 -4.59
CA MET A 335 18.43 -18.78 -3.63
C MET A 335 19.95 -18.68 -3.83
N ASP A 336 20.62 -19.76 -4.23
CA ASP A 336 22.06 -19.72 -4.56
C ASP A 336 22.36 -18.87 -5.80
N GLU A 337 21.48 -18.94 -6.81
CA GLU A 337 21.55 -18.08 -7.99
C GLU A 337 21.37 -16.61 -7.59
N LEU A 338 20.38 -16.31 -6.73
CA LEU A 338 20.15 -14.97 -6.21
C LEU A 338 21.37 -14.45 -5.42
N LEU A 339 21.98 -15.27 -4.56
CA LEU A 339 23.19 -14.87 -3.81
C LEU A 339 24.34 -14.50 -4.76
N THR A 340 24.56 -15.33 -5.79
CA THR A 340 25.57 -15.07 -6.82
C THR A 340 25.28 -13.76 -7.58
N ASP A 341 24.02 -13.54 -7.95
CA ASP A 341 23.59 -12.34 -8.66
C ASP A 341 23.69 -11.08 -7.76
N ILE A 342 23.43 -11.21 -6.45
CA ILE A 342 23.60 -10.12 -5.46
C ILE A 342 25.07 -9.70 -5.42
N GLU A 343 26.02 -10.63 -5.29
CA GLU A 343 27.45 -10.31 -5.29
C GLU A 343 27.88 -9.59 -6.57
N ALA A 344 27.44 -10.11 -7.73
CA ALA A 344 27.74 -9.53 -9.03
C ALA A 344 27.16 -8.11 -9.18
N GLY A 345 25.92 -7.90 -8.74
CA GLY A 345 25.24 -6.60 -8.80
C GLY A 345 25.89 -5.56 -7.89
N LEU A 346 26.25 -5.94 -6.66
CA LEU A 346 26.97 -5.06 -5.74
C LEU A 346 28.31 -4.62 -6.32
N LYS A 347 29.07 -5.56 -6.91
CA LYS A 347 30.34 -5.25 -7.57
C LYS A 347 30.16 -4.29 -8.75
N ALA A 348 29.15 -4.52 -9.59
CA ALA A 348 28.86 -3.69 -10.76
C ALA A 348 28.46 -2.26 -10.37
N GLU A 349 27.54 -2.12 -9.40
CA GLU A 349 27.09 -0.80 -8.94
C GLU A 349 28.17 -0.06 -8.13
N LYS A 350 29.01 -0.78 -7.37
CA LYS A 350 30.16 -0.17 -6.69
C LYS A 350 31.18 0.38 -7.69
N ALA A 351 31.44 -0.33 -8.80
CA ALA A 351 32.33 0.15 -9.85
C ALA A 351 31.79 1.43 -10.54
N LYS A 352 30.47 1.51 -10.76
CA LYS A 352 29.82 2.73 -11.27
C LYS A 352 29.94 3.90 -10.30
N LEU A 353 29.71 3.64 -9.01
CA LEU A 353 29.86 4.65 -7.95
C LEU A 353 31.30 5.19 -7.90
N ASP A 354 32.30 4.31 -7.96
CA ASP A 354 33.72 4.68 -7.94
C ASP A 354 34.14 5.46 -9.18
N ALA A 355 33.48 5.21 -10.32
CA ALA A 355 33.63 5.98 -11.55
C ALA A 355 32.87 7.33 -11.54
N GLY A 356 32.16 7.66 -10.45
CA GLY A 356 31.40 8.91 -10.32
C GLY A 356 30.10 8.95 -11.14
N VAL A 357 29.58 7.80 -11.58
CA VAL A 357 28.30 7.70 -12.28
C VAL A 357 27.17 8.01 -11.29
N LYS A 358 26.30 8.97 -11.63
CA LYS A 358 25.17 9.32 -10.76
C LYS A 358 24.12 8.20 -10.74
N SER A 359 23.41 8.08 -9.62
CA SER A 359 22.31 7.12 -9.41
C SER A 359 20.99 7.55 -10.07
N GLY A 360 20.09 6.61 -10.33
CA GLY A 360 18.66 6.89 -10.57
C GLY A 360 18.25 7.31 -11.99
N HIS A 361 18.91 6.78 -13.03
CA HIS A 361 18.68 7.21 -14.42
C HIS A 361 17.64 6.43 -15.23
N SER A 362 17.11 5.30 -14.73
CA SER A 362 16.19 4.47 -15.53
C SER A 362 15.24 3.60 -14.69
N GLY A 363 14.06 3.28 -15.25
CA GLY A 363 13.13 2.30 -14.70
C GLY A 363 12.60 2.64 -13.29
N ASN A 364 12.47 1.62 -12.44
CA ASN A 364 11.98 1.82 -11.06
C ASN A 364 12.91 2.73 -10.25
N ALA A 365 14.22 2.69 -10.50
CA ALA A 365 15.17 3.55 -9.77
C ALA A 365 14.90 5.04 -10.02
N ALA A 366 14.50 5.42 -11.23
CA ALA A 366 14.09 6.80 -11.53
C ALA A 366 12.78 7.18 -10.82
N VAL A 367 11.78 6.29 -10.80
CA VAL A 367 10.49 6.55 -10.14
C VAL A 367 10.66 6.65 -8.64
N TYR A 368 11.33 5.70 -7.99
CA TYR A 368 11.51 5.69 -6.54
C TYR A 368 12.53 6.73 -6.07
N GLY A 369 13.57 7.00 -6.86
CA GLY A 369 14.53 8.08 -6.63
C GLY A 369 13.89 9.47 -6.71
N SER A 370 13.05 9.71 -7.72
CA SER A 370 12.29 10.96 -7.86
C SER A 370 11.15 11.06 -6.85
N ALA A 371 10.46 9.95 -6.53
CA ALA A 371 9.42 9.95 -5.49
C ALA A 371 10.00 10.31 -4.11
N ALA A 372 11.27 9.99 -3.85
CA ALA A 372 11.96 10.40 -2.63
C ALA A 372 12.32 11.90 -2.61
N SER A 373 12.48 12.56 -3.77
CA SER A 373 12.70 14.01 -3.88
C SER A 373 11.39 14.82 -3.84
N VAL A 374 10.27 14.20 -4.19
CA VAL A 374 8.93 14.78 -4.09
C VAL A 374 8.51 14.86 -2.61
N PRO A 375 8.04 16.02 -2.12
CA PRO A 375 7.47 16.12 -0.78
C PRO A 375 6.39 15.05 -0.56
N LYS A 376 6.43 14.35 0.59
CA LYS A 376 5.49 13.26 0.93
C LYS A 376 4.03 13.71 0.81
N GLU A 377 3.79 15.00 1.03
CA GLU A 377 2.53 15.72 0.87
C GLU A 377 1.91 15.66 -0.52
N LEU A 378 2.70 15.35 -1.56
CA LEU A 378 2.34 15.29 -2.98
C LEU A 378 2.42 13.88 -3.56
N ALA A 379 2.73 12.87 -2.75
CA ALA A 379 2.79 11.48 -3.21
C ALA A 379 1.46 10.99 -3.80
N ASP A 380 0.34 11.53 -3.31
CA ASP A 380 -1.00 11.24 -3.83
C ASP A 380 -1.19 11.65 -5.29
N ILE A 381 -0.51 12.71 -5.75
CA ILE A 381 -0.55 13.14 -7.16
C ILE A 381 0.17 12.11 -8.04
N VAL A 382 1.34 11.64 -7.62
CA VAL A 382 2.10 10.62 -8.38
C VAL A 382 1.32 9.31 -8.43
N VAL A 383 0.71 8.90 -7.31
CA VAL A 383 -0.14 7.70 -7.26
C VAL A 383 -1.37 7.85 -8.14
N ALA A 384 -2.04 9.01 -8.14
CA ALA A 384 -3.17 9.26 -9.02
C ALA A 384 -2.76 9.16 -10.50
N LYS A 385 -1.64 9.77 -10.89
CA LYS A 385 -1.11 9.67 -12.25
C LYS A 385 -0.74 8.22 -12.62
N TYR A 386 -0.16 7.45 -11.70
CA TYR A 386 0.09 6.02 -11.92
C TYR A 386 -1.19 5.26 -12.25
N LEU A 387 -2.25 5.47 -11.45
CA LEU A 387 -3.55 4.86 -11.71
C LEU A 387 -4.12 5.28 -13.07
N ASP A 388 -4.04 6.56 -13.42
CA ASP A 388 -4.46 7.04 -14.74
C ASP A 388 -3.66 6.36 -15.87
N THR A 389 -2.34 6.22 -15.71
CA THR A 389 -1.47 5.52 -16.67
C THR A 389 -1.87 4.05 -16.84
N CYS A 390 -2.23 3.33 -15.77
CA CYS A 390 -2.71 1.95 -15.87
C CYS A 390 -3.96 1.78 -16.75
N TYR A 391 -4.71 2.85 -17.04
CA TYR A 391 -5.91 2.83 -17.88
C TYR A 391 -5.77 3.62 -19.19
N LYS A 392 -4.55 4.09 -19.54
CA LYS A 392 -4.27 4.83 -20.78
C LYS A 392 -4.36 3.96 -22.04
N ALA A 393 -3.81 2.75 -21.97
CA ALA A 393 -3.70 1.84 -23.10
C ALA A 393 -4.78 0.76 -23.11
#